data_AF-A0A347U6I2-F1
#
_entry.id   AF-A0A347U6I2-F1
#
_cell.length_a   1.000
_cell.length_b   1.000
_cell.length_c   1.000
_cell.angle_alpha   90.00
_cell.angle_beta   90.00
_cell.angle_gamma   90.00
#
_symmetry.space_group_name_H-M   'P 1'
#
loop_
_entity.id
_entity.type
_entity.pdbx_description
1 polymer ?
#
loop_
_entity_poly.entity_id
_entity_poly.type
_entity_poly.pdbx_seq_one_letter_code
_entity_poly.pdbx_strand_id
1 'polypeptide(L)'
;MIIDLKNLDLIPLLLKEIKELKQDILNIQNKNKPNLTKLQNVAKYLQVSKTTVSNYIKDGRFKENVHYKKTIVNKMVKYNFVESAIIQFKENL
;
A
#
# COMPACT_ATOMS: atom_id res chain seq x y z
N MET A 1 -50.67 -4.37 23.91
CA MET A 1 -49.64 -3.42 23.44
C MET A 1 -49.19 -3.91 22.07
N ILE A 2 -49.49 -3.18 21.00
CA ILE A 2 -48.99 -3.53 19.66
C ILE A 2 -47.58 -2.98 19.57
N ILE A 3 -46.60 -3.86 19.46
CA ILE A 3 -45.19 -3.47 19.30
C ILE A 3 -44.99 -3.16 17.81
N ASP A 4 -44.73 -1.90 17.47
CA ASP A 4 -44.38 -1.50 16.11
C ASP A 4 -42.93 -1.94 15.83
N LEU A 5 -42.79 -2.93 14.95
CA LEU A 5 -41.52 -3.58 14.60
C LEU A 5 -40.97 -3.11 13.24
N LYS A 6 -41.52 -2.03 12.64
CA LYS A 6 -41.05 -1.50 11.33
C LYS A 6 -39.55 -1.21 11.30
N ASN A 7 -38.95 -0.89 12.45
CA ASN A 7 -37.52 -0.66 12.56
C ASN A 7 -36.68 -1.93 12.36
N LEU A 8 -37.24 -3.13 12.54
CA LEU A 8 -36.53 -4.39 12.27
C LEU A 8 -36.29 -4.57 10.77
N ASP A 9 -37.19 -4.08 9.92
CA ASP A 9 -37.01 -4.12 8.46
C ASP A 9 -35.88 -3.20 7.97
N LEU A 10 -35.44 -2.27 8.81
CA LEU A 10 -34.28 -1.42 8.54
C LEU A 10 -32.95 -2.16 8.79
N ILE A 11 -32.94 -3.23 9.58
CA ILE A 11 -31.71 -3.97 9.91
C ILE A 11 -31.07 -4.59 8.66
N PRO A 12 -31.80 -5.31 7.78
CA PRO A 12 -31.25 -5.82 6.52
C PRO A 12 -30.77 -4.70 5.59
N LEU A 13 -31.47 -3.56 5.56
CA LEU A 13 -31.11 -2.42 4.72
C LEU A 13 -29.78 -1.79 5.18
N LEU A 14 -29.64 -1.54 6.49
CA LEU A 14 -28.39 -1.04 7.08
C LEU A 14 -27.24 -2.02 6.86
N LEU A 15 -27.49 -3.33 6.96
CA LEU A 15 -26.46 -4.33 6.69
C LEU A 15 -25.97 -4.29 5.23
N LYS A 16 -26.86 -4.03 4.28
CA LYS A 16 -26.52 -3.86 2.87
C LYS A 16 -25.65 -2.62 2.67
N GLU A 17 -26.06 -1.46 3.20
CA GLU A 17 -25.27 -0.23 3.10
C GLU A 17 -23.88 -0.38 3.73
N ILE A 18 -23.77 -1.02 4.89
CA ILE A 18 -22.47 -1.29 5.53
C ILE A 18 -21.56 -2.14 4.63
N LYS A 19 -22.11 -3.12 3.90
CA LYS A 19 -21.32 -3.95 2.97
C LYS A 19 -20.84 -3.13 1.78
N GLU A 20 -21.70 -2.29 1.22
CA GLU A 20 -21.36 -1.41 0.09
C GLU A 20 -20.28 -0.40 0.50
N LEU A 21 -20.43 0.26 1.66
CA LEU A 21 -19.42 1.17 2.20
C LEU A 21 -18.07 0.47 2.45
N LYS A 22 -18.07 -0.76 2.97
CA LYS A 22 -16.83 -1.54 3.14
C LYS A 22 -16.16 -1.82 1.80
N GLN A 23 -16.93 -2.14 0.77
CA GLN A 23 -16.39 -2.38 -0.56
C GLN A 23 -15.79 -1.11 -1.17
N ASP A 24 -16.45 0.04 -0.99
CA ASP A 24 -15.96 1.32 -1.47
C ASP A 24 -14.66 1.74 -0.78
N ILE A 25 -14.56 1.56 0.54
CA ILE A 25 -13.32 1.78 1.29
C ILE A 25 -12.19 0.93 0.70
N LEU A 26 -12.45 -0.35 0.44
CA LEU A 26 -11.47 -1.28 -0.10
C LEU A 26 -11.02 -0.89 -1.52
N ASN A 27 -11.97 -0.45 -2.35
CA ASN A 27 -11.71 0.07 -3.70
C ASN A 27 -10.85 1.34 -3.68
N ILE A 28 -11.16 2.28 -2.78
CA ILE A 28 -10.41 3.54 -2.60
C ILE A 28 -8.99 3.25 -2.11
N GLN A 29 -8.84 2.38 -1.11
CA GLN A 29 -7.54 1.96 -0.59
C GLN A 29 -6.69 1.33 -1.69
N ASN A 30 -7.28 0.48 -2.54
CA ASN A 30 -6.58 -0.14 -3.67
C ASN A 30 -6.20 0.87 -4.76
N LYS A 31 -7.08 1.82 -5.11
CA LYS A 31 -6.78 2.86 -6.11
C LYS A 31 -5.66 3.80 -5.66
N ASN A 32 -5.60 4.11 -4.38
CA ASN A 32 -4.61 5.03 -3.82
C ASN A 32 -3.34 4.34 -3.33
N LYS A 33 -3.24 3.00 -3.44
CA LYS A 33 -2.05 2.28 -3.03
C LYS A 33 -0.88 2.68 -3.95
N PRO A 34 0.16 3.33 -3.43
CA PRO A 34 1.29 3.70 -4.26
C PRO A 34 1.97 2.40 -4.72
N ASN A 35 2.16 2.26 -6.03
CA ASN A 35 2.91 1.13 -6.58
C ASN A 35 4.39 1.33 -6.28
N LEU A 36 4.87 0.88 -5.13
CA LEU A 36 6.25 1.10 -4.69
C LEU A 36 7.21 0.04 -5.21
N THR A 37 6.82 -0.80 -6.18
CA THR A 37 7.70 -1.86 -6.69
C THR A 37 8.90 -1.34 -7.50
N LYS A 38 8.80 -0.12 -8.05
CA LYS A 38 9.81 0.49 -8.94
C LYS A 38 10.55 1.62 -8.25
N LEU A 39 11.86 1.74 -8.53
CA LEU A 39 12.74 2.79 -7.99
C LEU A 39 12.20 4.22 -8.18
N GLN A 40 11.62 4.52 -9.35
CA GLN A 40 11.01 5.84 -9.61
C GLN A 40 9.84 6.14 -8.68
N ASN A 41 9.01 5.14 -8.37
CA ASN A 41 7.83 5.33 -7.55
C ASN A 41 8.21 5.43 -6.06
N VAL A 42 9.21 4.64 -5.63
CA VAL A 42 9.81 4.76 -4.29
C VAL A 42 10.39 6.15 -4.08
N ALA A 43 11.18 6.65 -5.04
CA ALA A 43 11.76 7.99 -4.97
C ALA A 43 10.69 9.09 -4.84
N LYS A 44 9.62 9.01 -5.65
CA LYS A 44 8.47 9.92 -5.57
C LYS A 44 7.77 9.84 -4.21
N TYR A 45 7.51 8.63 -3.71
CA TYR A 45 6.81 8.42 -2.45
C TYR A 45 7.59 8.93 -1.23
N LEU A 46 8.91 8.72 -1.24
CA LEU A 46 9.83 9.22 -0.20
C LEU A 46 10.21 10.69 -0.39
N GLN A 47 9.79 11.33 -1.48
CA GLN A 47 10.14 12.71 -1.84
C GLN A 47 11.66 12.96 -1.92
N VAL A 48 12.41 11.96 -2.43
CA VAL A 48 13.86 12.05 -2.61
C VAL A 48 14.25 11.74 -4.06
N SER A 49 15.50 12.01 -4.42
CA SER A 49 16.00 11.67 -5.75
C SER A 49 16.16 10.16 -5.93
N LYS A 50 16.11 9.69 -7.18
CA LYS A 50 16.45 8.30 -7.55
C LYS A 50 17.86 7.91 -7.09
N THR A 51 18.79 8.86 -7.13
CA THR A 51 20.16 8.70 -6.65
C THR A 51 20.20 8.48 -5.15
N THR A 52 19.39 9.22 -4.39
CA THR A 52 19.26 9.07 -2.93
C THR A 52 18.73 7.68 -2.58
N VAL A 53 17.70 7.18 -3.26
CA VAL A 53 17.21 5.80 -3.07
C VAL A 53 18.30 4.77 -3.40
N SER A 54 19.08 5.00 -4.44
CA SER A 54 20.21 4.13 -4.78
C SER A 54 21.31 4.18 -3.73
N ASN A 55 21.52 5.34 -3.10
CA ASN A 55 22.46 5.47 -1.99
C ASN A 55 21.96 4.70 -0.76
N TYR A 56 20.66 4.71 -0.45
CA TYR A 56 20.09 3.89 0.62
C TYR A 56 20.37 2.40 0.44
N ILE A 57 20.41 1.91 -0.81
CA ILE A 57 20.81 0.54 -1.12
C ILE A 57 22.31 0.36 -0.87
N LYS A 58 23.15 1.28 -1.35
CA LYS A 58 24.61 1.20 -1.25
C LYS A 58 25.13 1.30 0.19
N ASP A 59 24.51 2.13 1.01
CA ASP A 59 24.91 2.37 2.41
C ASP A 59 24.21 1.43 3.41
N GLY A 60 23.35 0.53 2.93
CA GLY A 60 22.74 -0.53 3.73
C GLY A 60 21.48 -0.12 4.50
N ARG A 61 21.01 1.13 4.35
CA ARG A 61 19.68 1.53 4.86
C ARG A 61 18.57 0.68 4.27
N PHE A 62 18.63 0.41 2.97
CA PHE A 62 17.80 -0.55 2.30
C PHE A 62 18.52 -1.88 2.18
N LYS A 63 17.99 -2.90 2.86
CA LYS A 63 18.54 -4.25 2.89
C LYS A 63 17.86 -5.17 1.89
N GLU A 64 18.64 -5.97 1.18
CA GLU A 64 18.13 -7.03 0.30
C GLU A 64 17.30 -8.05 1.11
N ASN A 65 16.23 -8.57 0.52
CA ASN A 65 15.20 -9.42 1.13
C ASN A 65 14.36 -8.77 2.24
N VAL A 66 14.64 -7.52 2.62
CA VAL A 66 13.81 -6.74 3.55
C VAL A 66 13.10 -5.61 2.81
N HIS A 67 13.87 -4.71 2.21
CA HIS A 67 13.36 -3.51 1.53
C HIS A 67 13.21 -3.71 0.03
N TYR A 68 14.00 -4.63 -0.54
CA TYR A 68 13.93 -4.97 -1.96
C TYR A 68 14.42 -6.39 -2.23
N LYS A 69 14.03 -6.94 -3.38
CA LYS A 69 14.62 -8.15 -3.98
C LYS A 69 15.33 -7.77 -5.28
N LYS A 70 16.54 -8.27 -5.45
CA LYS A 70 17.30 -8.10 -6.69
C LYS A 70 16.96 -9.25 -7.63
N THR A 71 16.59 -8.92 -8.86
CA THR A 71 16.38 -9.90 -9.93
C THR A 71 17.22 -9.48 -11.13
N ILE A 72 17.90 -10.43 -11.76
CA ILE A 72 18.64 -10.20 -13.01
C ILE A 72 17.75 -10.66 -14.15
N VAL A 73 17.38 -9.75 -15.03
CA VAL A 73 16.58 -10.04 -16.24
C VAL A 73 17.33 -9.48 -17.42
N ASN A 74 17.64 -10.32 -18.42
CA ASN A 74 18.35 -9.93 -19.64
C ASN A 74 19.64 -9.11 -19.38
N LYS A 75 20.49 -9.56 -18.44
CA LYS A 75 21.73 -8.88 -18.00
C LYS A 75 21.52 -7.52 -17.30
N MET A 76 20.27 -7.11 -17.05
CA MET A 76 19.94 -5.91 -16.30
C MET A 76 19.56 -6.24 -14.86
N VAL A 77 20.06 -5.45 -13.92
CA VAL A 77 19.67 -5.54 -12.51
C VAL A 77 18.35 -4.79 -12.30
N LYS A 78 17.33 -5.49 -11.82
CA LYS A 78 16.06 -4.91 -11.41
C LYS A 78 15.89 -5.05 -9.90
N TYR A 79 15.62 -3.93 -9.24
CA TYR A 79 15.24 -3.88 -7.84
C TYR A 79 13.72 -3.89 -7.75
N ASN A 80 13.15 -4.92 -7.16
CA ASN A 80 11.73 -5.01 -6.83
C ASN A 80 11.57 -4.68 -5.35
N PHE A 81 11.09 -3.48 -5.04
CA PHE A 81 10.97 -3.02 -3.67
C PHE A 81 9.73 -3.62 -2.98
N VAL A 82 9.85 -3.82 -1.67
CA VAL A 82 8.77 -4.35 -0.82
C VAL A 82 7.98 -3.18 -0.26
N GLU A 83 6.75 -3.00 -0.74
CA GLU A 83 5.88 -1.84 -0.40
C GLU A 83 5.77 -1.58 1.10
N SER A 84 5.48 -2.61 1.89
CA SER A 84 5.32 -2.48 3.35
C SER A 84 6.59 -1.97 4.04
N ALA A 85 7.77 -2.47 3.63
CA ALA A 85 9.04 -2.04 4.20
C ALA A 85 9.38 -0.59 3.84
N ILE A 86 9.01 -0.12 2.65
CA ILE A 86 9.23 1.28 2.25
C ILE A 86 8.30 2.23 2.99
N ILE A 87 7.05 1.81 3.24
CA ILE A 87 6.10 2.57 4.06
C ILE A 87 6.64 2.70 5.49
N GLN A 88 7.02 1.58 6.11
CA GLN A 88 7.62 1.57 7.45
C GLN A 88 8.90 2.41 7.52
N PHE A 89 9.75 2.35 6.49
CA PHE A 89 10.95 3.19 6.44
C PHE A 89 10.58 4.68 6.49
N LYS A 90 9.55 5.10 5.75
CA LYS A 90 9.10 6.50 5.74
C LYS A 90 8.52 6.96 7.08
N GLU A 91 7.80 6.08 7.77
CA GLU A 91 7.24 6.36 9.10
C GLU A 91 8.30 6.49 10.19
N ASN A 92 9.48 5.87 9.98
CA ASN A 92 10.62 5.90 10.89
C ASN A 92 11.73 6.90 10.49
N LEU A 93 11.48 7.76 9.49
CA LEU A 93 12.43 8.80 9.02
C LEU A 93 12.51 10.00 9.97
#